data_AF-A0A3S4GSY5-F1
#
_entry.id   AF-A0A3S4GSY5-F1
#
_cell.length_a   1.000
_cell.length_b   1.000
_cell.length_c   1.000
_cell.angle_alpha   90.00
_cell.angle_beta   90.00
_cell.angle_gamma   90.00
#
_symmetry.space_group_name_H-M   'P 1'
#
loop_
_entity.id
_entity.type
_entity.pdbx_description
1 polymer ?
#
loop_
_entity_poly.entity_id
_entity_poly.type
_entity_poly.pdbx_seq_one_letter_code
_entity_poly.pdbx_strand_id
1 'polypeptide(L)' 'MQGYALADRQIEVGLCSLAVPVLSRHGQVVAALNVGVPAATVSAAALKEKASLRYGARRMDLSLQL' A
#
# COMPACT_ATOMS: atom_id res chain seq x y z
N MET A 1 -3.19 -8.22 -11.44
CA MET A 1 -2.56 -7.16 -10.60
C MET A 1 -2.56 -7.62 -9.15
N GLN A 2 -1.53 -7.31 -8.36
CA GLN A 2 -1.27 -7.91 -7.04
C GLN A 2 -2.03 -7.27 -5.86
N GLY A 3 -2.90 -6.27 -6.10
CA GLY A 3 -3.68 -5.59 -5.05
C GLY A 3 -2.91 -4.58 -4.20
N TYR A 4 -1.66 -4.29 -4.55
CA TYR A 4 -0.82 -3.26 -3.94
C TYR A 4 0.24 -2.78 -4.95
N ALA A 5 0.88 -1.64 -4.67
CA ALA A 5 2.05 -1.13 -5.37
C ALA A 5 3.20 -0.95 -4.36
N LEU A 6 4.40 -1.39 -4.72
CA LEU A 6 5.61 -1.26 -3.90
C LEU A 6 6.59 -0.37 -4.67
N ALA A 7 7.03 0.71 -4.03
CA ALA A 7 8.04 1.61 -4.55
C ALA A 7 9.28 1.56 -3.65
N ASP A 8 10.34 0.93 -4.13
CA ASP A 8 11.62 0.89 -3.45
C ASP A 8 12.56 1.92 -4.08
N ARG A 9 12.92 2.96 -3.32
CA ARG A 9 13.95 3.94 -3.69
C ARG A 9 13.70 4.70 -5.00
N GLN A 10 12.45 4.74 -5.47
CA GLN A 10 12.13 5.32 -6.77
C GLN A 10 12.05 6.86 -6.75
N ILE A 11 11.58 7.43 -5.64
CA ILE A 11 11.49 8.90 -5.45
C ILE A 11 12.66 9.40 -4.61
N GLU A 12 13.04 8.65 -3.57
CA GLU A 12 14.14 8.98 -2.68
C GLU A 12 14.88 7.70 -2.27
N VAL A 13 16.21 7.67 -2.39
CA VAL A 13 17.05 6.50 -2.06
C VAL A 13 16.87 6.01 -0.63
N GLY A 14 16.51 6.91 0.29
CA GLY A 14 16.28 6.60 1.70
C GLY A 14 14.89 6.04 2.01
N LEU A 15 13.99 5.95 1.03
CA LEU A 15 12.57 5.65 1.26
C LEU A 15 12.13 4.40 0.51
N CYS A 16 11.39 3.55 1.22
CA CYS A 16 10.59 2.48 0.64
C CYS A 16 9.13 2.73 1.00
N SER A 17 8.20 2.57 0.07
CA SER A 17 6.78 2.77 0.34
C SER A 17 5.89 1.71 -0.30
N LEU A 18 4.76 1.42 0.35
CA LEU A 18 3.76 0.49 -0.14
C LEU A 18 2.38 1.16 -0.13
N ALA A 19 1.69 1.08 -1.25
CA ALA A 19 0.35 1.59 -1.43
C ALA A 19 -0.67 0.48 -1.68
N VAL A 20 -1.85 0.59 -1.08
CA VAL A 20 -3.01 -0.29 -1.32
C VAL A 20 -4.18 0.52 -1.87
N PRO A 21 -4.96 -0.01 -2.82
CA PRO A 21 -6.12 0.70 -3.36
C PRO A 21 -7.24 0.75 -2.33
N VAL A 22 -7.91 1.90 -2.25
CA VAL A 22 -9.18 2.08 -1.53
C VAL A 22 -10.29 1.96 -2.56
N LEU A 23 -11.25 1.07 -2.29
CA LEU A 23 -12.35 0.79 -3.22
C LEU A 23 -13.64 1.41 -2.68
N SER A 24 -14.44 1.97 -3.58
CA SER A 24 -15.84 2.27 -3.26
C SER A 24 -16.64 0.97 -3.10
N ARG A 25 -17.86 1.10 -2.57
CA ARG A 25 -18.84 0.00 -2.51
C ARG A 25 -19.09 -0.67 -3.88
N HIS A 26 -18.88 0.06 -4.98
CA HIS A 26 -19.04 -0.44 -6.36
C HIS A 26 -17.75 -1.06 -6.92
N GLY A 27 -16.73 -1.26 -6.08
CA GLY A 27 -15.46 -1.87 -6.47
C GLY A 27 -14.53 -0.95 -7.28
N GLN A 28 -14.88 0.33 -7.43
CA GLN A 28 -14.04 1.30 -8.15
C GLN A 28 -12.93 1.80 -7.25
N VAL A 29 -11.70 1.91 -7.77
CA VAL A 29 -10.59 2.55 -7.05
C VAL A 29 -10.89 4.04 -6.93
N VAL A 30 -11.03 4.54 -5.70
CA VAL A 30 -11.33 5.95 -5.42
C VAL A 30 -10.16 6.69 -4.78
N ALA A 31 -9.23 5.94 -4.16
CA ALA A 31 -8.02 6.48 -3.56
C ALA A 31 -6.97 5.37 -3.40
N ALA A 32 -5.81 5.72 -2.86
CA ALA A 32 -4.81 4.77 -2.38
C ALA A 32 -4.31 5.19 -1.00
N LEU A 33 -4.14 4.22 -0.10
CA LEU A 33 -3.46 4.44 1.17
C LEU A 33 -1.99 4.07 1.01
N ASN A 34 -1.09 5.03 1.22
CA ASN A 34 0.35 4.83 1.10
C ASN A 34 1.02 4.88 2.48
N VAL A 35 2.01 4.01 2.70
CA VAL A 35 2.90 4.08 3.87
C VAL A 35 4.35 4.12 3.40
N GLY A 36 5.12 5.09 3.90
CA GLY A 36 6.56 5.19 3.68
C GLY A 36 7.34 4.76 4.92
N VAL A 37 8.47 4.09 4.72
CA VAL A 37 9.40 3.66 5.77
C VAL A 37 10.85 3.92 5.35
N PRO A 38 11.77 4.18 6.30
CA PRO A 38 13.18 4.32 5.99
C PRO A 38 13.75 3.01 5.41
N ALA A 39 14.28 3.08 4.19
CA ALA A 39 14.83 1.95 3.45
C ALA A 39 16.13 1.41 4.07
N ALA A 40 16.74 2.17 4.99
CA ALA A 40 17.88 1.72 5.81
C ALA A 40 17.49 0.68 6.87
N THR A 41 16.24 0.70 7.33
CA THR A 41 15.77 -0.13 8.45
C THR A 41 14.76 -1.20 8.04
N VAL A 42 14.06 -1.00 6.93
CA VAL A 42 13.03 -1.92 6.44
C VAL A 42 13.27 -2.18 4.96
N SER A 43 13.47 -3.46 4.61
CA SER A 43 13.57 -3.86 3.21
C SER A 43 12.19 -3.87 2.54
N ALA A 44 12.17 -3.67 1.22
CA ALA A 44 10.94 -3.74 0.44
C ALA A 44 10.21 -5.10 0.57
N ALA A 45 10.97 -6.18 0.71
CA ALA A 45 10.44 -7.53 0.95
C ALA A 45 9.76 -7.64 2.32
N ALA A 46 10.40 -7.14 3.39
CA ALA A 46 9.82 -7.12 4.73
C ALA A 46 8.57 -6.23 4.81
N LEU A 47 8.59 -5.09 4.10
CA LEU A 47 7.42 -4.21 3.99
C LEU A 47 6.25 -4.92 3.29
N LYS A 48 6.53 -5.61 2.18
CA LYS A 48 5.54 -6.44 1.48
C LYS A 48 4.98 -7.54 2.37
N GLU A 49 5.81 -8.25 3.11
CA GLU A 49 5.38 -9.34 4.00
C GLU A 49 4.46 -8.81 5.11
N LYS A 50 4.87 -7.74 5.80
CA LYS A 50 4.05 -7.07 6.82
C LYS A 50 2.72 -6.58 6.26
N ALA A 51 2.76 -5.98 5.08
CA ALA A 51 1.56 -5.54 4.38
C ALA A 51 0.67 -6.73 3.98
N SER A 52 1.23 -7.84 3.52
CA SER A 52 0.46 -9.02 3.14
C SER A 52 -0.26 -9.64 4.33
N LEU A 53 0.35 -9.61 5.52
CA LEU A 53 -0.29 -10.05 6.78
C LEU A 53 -1.45 -9.16 7.22
N ARG A 54 -1.41 -7.86 6.89
CA ARG A 54 -2.37 -6.86 7.38
C ARG A 54 -3.47 -6.49 6.37
N TYR A 55 -3.10 -6.46 5.10
CA TYR A 55 -3.94 -6.08 3.96
C TYR A 55 -4.32 -7.28 3.08
N GLY A 56 -3.78 -8.48 3.37
CA GLY A 56 -4.24 -9.74 2.79
C GLY A 56 -5.73 -9.92 3.07
N ALA A 57 -6.54 -9.76 2.01
CA ALA A 57 -7.99 -9.87 1.97
C ALA A 57 -8.83 -8.73 2.58
N ARG A 58 -8.25 -7.71 3.23
CA ARG A 58 -9.06 -6.56 3.69
C ARG A 58 -9.11 -5.46 2.64
N ARG A 59 -10.20 -5.48 1.86
CA ARG A 59 -10.74 -4.30 1.19
C ARG A 59 -10.94 -3.23 2.26
N MET A 60 -10.21 -2.12 2.18
CA MET A 60 -10.59 -0.92 2.93
C MET A 60 -11.79 -0.34 2.21
N ASP A 61 -12.98 -0.79 2.60
CA ASP A 61 -14.24 -0.15 2.26
C ASP A 61 -14.35 1.09 3.16
N LEU A 62 -13.86 2.21 2.65
CA LEU A 62 -14.10 3.49 3.30
C LEU A 62 -15.43 3.98 2.73
N SER A 63 -16.43 4.20 3.59
CA SER A 63 -17.69 4.86 3.24
C SER A 63 -17.46 6.35 2.96
N LEU A 64 -16.60 6.64 1.98
CA LEU A 64 -16.42 7.95 1.39
C LEU A 64 -17.67 8.23 0.56
N GLN A 65 -18.44 9.24 0.96
CA GLN A 65 -19.58 9.76 0.21
C GLN A 65 -19.08 10.57 -1.01
N LEU A 66 -18.28 9.94 -1.87
CA LEU A 66 -17.84 10.51 -3.14
C LEU A 66 -18.85 10.22 -4.24
#